data_AF-A0A0M9A5Q5-F1
#
_entry.id   AF-A0A0M9A5Q5-F1
#
_cell.length_a   1.000
_cell.length_b   1.000
_cell.length_c   1.000
_cell.angle_alpha   90.00
_cell.angle_beta   90.00
_cell.angle_gamma   90.00
#
_symmetry.space_group_name_H-M   'P 1'
#
loop_
_entity.id
_entity.type
_entity.pdbx_description
1 polymer ?
#
loop_
_entity_poly.entity_id
_entity_poly.type
_entity_poly.pdbx_seq_one_letter_code
_entity_poly.pdbx_strand_id
1 'polypeptide(L)'
;MDKLNSPSTKVIHQAIMEIKEPIVFQQMLQNEKGEYYWKLLEWNLSELAEKFGDIKLPFRIGYNAGTMSPQWEVNCSIVSMTLLDFIQNMNSHEDNKEWYYFDYKYMQEWFKDKPEIINSINWERFNIDKTGNDSTLWIGSKGAHTNCHQDSYGCNLVAQIHGRKQWLLFPPNSSNFLQPTRIPYEESTIYSKYNFFCPTKEDEINILKIEDTARLITLEPGDVLFVPPGWWHYVESLELTVSVNIWLPIITDNISRVKEAIVKLIVAKIGKDVSNVPDESDCINLLNIAVEECKTVANVDLSAKRKKRIAWTAKDLATKYPAYVKLLHELSRTKLEEFVKMKRERFSENYIDLLKDNSETDSDAKNTYSFVQHTTENIVNALCHPDVVNKVTELLGLDNAGKTTVLKRINGEPIDTISPTLGFNIKTLEHRGYKLNVWDVGGQKSLRSYWRNYFESTDGLIWVIDSADRRRLEDCKIELYKLLQEERLEGASLLILANKQDLPGALSASDIAEILELPSIKTHHWQIYKCSAVTGENLVEGINWIVDDISARIFYID
;
A
#
# COMPACT_ATOMS: atom_id res chain seq x y z
N MET A 1 -8.85 -34.37 -30.41
CA MET A 1 -8.71 -33.11 -29.65
C MET A 1 -7.63 -33.35 -28.63
N ASP A 2 -6.45 -32.78 -28.85
CA ASP A 2 -5.36 -32.87 -27.87
C ASP A 2 -5.85 -32.30 -26.54
N LYS A 3 -5.66 -33.06 -25.44
CA LYS A 3 -5.97 -32.57 -24.09
C LYS A 3 -5.18 -31.29 -23.88
N LEU A 4 -5.87 -30.15 -23.86
CA LEU A 4 -5.25 -28.87 -23.51
C LEU A 4 -4.53 -29.06 -22.17
N ASN A 5 -3.22 -28.82 -22.19
CA ASN A 5 -2.37 -28.92 -21.00
C ASN A 5 -2.84 -27.88 -19.98
N SER A 6 -3.69 -28.26 -19.03
CA SER A 6 -4.19 -27.36 -18.00
C SER A 6 -3.21 -27.26 -16.83
N PRO A 7 -3.01 -26.05 -16.26
CA PRO A 7 -2.15 -25.90 -15.10
C PRO A 7 -2.76 -26.59 -13.88
N SER A 8 -1.94 -27.35 -13.15
CA SER A 8 -2.36 -27.93 -11.86
C SER A 8 -2.63 -26.82 -10.84
N THR A 9 -3.55 -27.05 -9.90
CA THR A 9 -3.89 -26.10 -8.83
C THR A 9 -2.67 -25.65 -8.02
N LYS A 10 -1.70 -26.56 -7.77
CA LYS A 10 -0.42 -26.24 -7.12
C LYS A 10 0.44 -25.25 -7.89
N VAL A 11 0.48 -25.38 -9.23
CA VAL A 11 1.22 -24.45 -10.09
C VAL A 11 0.57 -23.07 -10.07
N ILE A 12 -0.77 -23.01 -10.13
CA ILE A 12 -1.52 -21.75 -10.09
C ILE A 12 -1.28 -21.03 -8.77
N HIS A 13 -1.43 -21.73 -7.65
CA HIS A 13 -1.23 -21.15 -6.34
C HIS A 13 0.19 -20.65 -6.13
N GLN A 14 1.18 -21.43 -6.58
CA GLN A 14 2.57 -20.99 -6.55
C GLN A 14 2.77 -19.74 -7.42
N ALA A 15 2.18 -19.71 -8.62
CA ALA A 15 2.29 -18.57 -9.53
C ALA A 15 1.64 -17.30 -8.95
N ILE A 16 0.47 -17.39 -8.30
CA ILE A 16 -0.17 -16.26 -7.61
C ILE A 16 0.74 -15.66 -6.53
N MET A 17 1.54 -16.49 -5.85
CA MET A 17 2.47 -16.04 -4.81
C MET A 17 3.78 -15.45 -5.35
N GLU A 18 4.12 -15.70 -6.63
CA GLU A 18 5.42 -15.35 -7.21
C GLU A 18 5.34 -14.27 -8.30
N ILE A 19 4.23 -14.24 -9.06
CA ILE A 19 4.04 -13.32 -10.18
C ILE A 19 3.83 -11.90 -9.66
N LYS A 20 4.57 -10.94 -10.25
CA LYS A 20 4.52 -9.51 -9.91
C LYS A 20 3.74 -8.66 -10.91
N GLU A 21 3.07 -9.31 -11.86
CA GLU A 21 2.38 -8.68 -12.98
C GLU A 21 0.97 -9.24 -13.13
N PRO A 22 -0.04 -8.42 -13.49
CA PRO A 22 -1.39 -8.91 -13.66
C PRO A 22 -1.46 -9.89 -14.82
N ILE A 23 -2.31 -10.89 -14.66
CA ILE A 23 -2.63 -11.91 -15.67
C ILE A 23 -4.12 -12.25 -15.58
N VAL A 24 -4.69 -12.69 -16.70
CA VAL A 24 -6.04 -13.26 -16.72
C VAL A 24 -5.95 -14.77 -16.81
N PHE A 25 -6.63 -15.44 -15.90
CA PHE A 25 -6.94 -16.84 -15.96
C PHE A 25 -8.28 -17.02 -16.70
N GLN A 26 -8.22 -17.54 -17.93
CA GLN A 26 -9.40 -17.79 -18.76
C GLN A 26 -9.72 -19.29 -18.76
N GLN A 27 -10.99 -19.66 -18.92
CA GLN A 27 -11.47 -21.06 -18.94
C GLN A 27 -11.13 -21.89 -17.68
N MET A 28 -10.57 -21.27 -16.64
CA MET A 28 -10.15 -21.94 -15.41
C MET A 28 -11.33 -22.40 -14.55
N LEU A 29 -12.48 -21.73 -14.72
CA LEU A 29 -13.75 -22.03 -14.07
C LEU A 29 -14.63 -22.99 -14.88
N GLN A 30 -14.12 -23.54 -15.99
CA GLN A 30 -14.85 -24.48 -16.84
C GLN A 30 -14.22 -25.88 -16.81
N ASN A 31 -15.06 -26.90 -16.95
CA ASN A 31 -14.62 -28.28 -17.15
C ASN A 31 -14.28 -28.56 -18.63
N GLU A 32 -13.81 -29.78 -18.93
CA GLU A 32 -13.43 -30.18 -20.29
C GLU A 32 -14.59 -30.14 -21.31
N LYS A 33 -15.85 -30.08 -20.83
CA LYS A 33 -17.06 -29.95 -21.65
C LYS A 33 -17.52 -28.50 -21.82
N GLY A 34 -16.85 -27.53 -21.20
CA GLY A 34 -17.23 -26.12 -21.19
C GLY A 34 -18.29 -25.74 -20.15
N GLU A 35 -18.70 -26.66 -19.27
CA GLU A 35 -19.65 -26.36 -18.20
C GLU A 35 -18.91 -25.69 -17.04
N TYR A 36 -19.55 -24.72 -16.38
CA TYR A 36 -18.95 -24.00 -15.26
C TYR A 36 -18.94 -24.85 -13.98
N TYR A 37 -17.84 -24.76 -13.22
CA TYR A 37 -17.80 -25.32 -11.86
C TYR A 37 -18.63 -24.49 -10.88
N TRP A 38 -18.74 -23.18 -11.13
CA TRP A 38 -19.52 -22.26 -10.29
C TRP A 38 -20.94 -22.18 -10.82
N LYS A 39 -21.91 -22.54 -9.97
CA LYS A 39 -23.33 -22.39 -10.29
C LYS A 39 -23.73 -20.93 -10.50
N LEU A 40 -23.02 -20.00 -9.86
CA LEU A 40 -23.25 -18.57 -10.04
C LEU A 40 -23.06 -18.11 -11.50
N LEU A 41 -22.17 -18.76 -12.26
CA LEU A 41 -21.92 -18.46 -13.68
C LEU A 41 -22.98 -19.06 -14.61
N GLU A 42 -23.79 -20.00 -14.14
CA GLU A 42 -24.85 -20.64 -14.92
C GLU A 42 -26.17 -19.87 -14.83
N TRP A 43 -26.38 -19.12 -13.74
CA TRP A 43 -27.63 -18.37 -13.53
C TRP A 43 -27.68 -17.15 -14.44
N ASN A 44 -28.81 -16.95 -15.13
CA ASN A 44 -29.08 -15.68 -15.80
C ASN A 44 -29.56 -14.62 -14.79
N LEU A 45 -29.71 -13.36 -15.23
CA LEU A 45 -30.09 -12.25 -14.35
C LEU A 45 -31.46 -12.46 -13.66
N SER A 46 -32.42 -13.11 -14.33
CA SER A 46 -33.73 -13.40 -13.74
C SER A 46 -33.62 -14.46 -12.65
N GLU A 47 -32.85 -15.52 -12.90
CA GLU A 47 -32.58 -16.56 -11.90
C GLU A 47 -31.81 -15.99 -10.71
N LEU A 48 -30.80 -15.14 -10.97
CA LEU A 48 -30.05 -14.46 -9.92
C LEU A 48 -30.97 -13.58 -9.05
N ALA A 49 -31.87 -12.81 -9.66
CA ALA A 49 -32.85 -12.00 -8.95
C ALA A 49 -33.80 -12.86 -8.08
N GLU A 50 -34.27 -14.00 -8.61
CA GLU A 50 -35.10 -14.95 -7.85
C GLU A 50 -34.33 -15.52 -6.64
N LYS A 51 -33.07 -15.94 -6.84
CA LYS A 51 -32.22 -16.46 -5.76
C LYS A 51 -31.95 -15.40 -4.70
N PHE A 52 -31.71 -14.16 -5.10
CA PHE A 52 -31.49 -13.04 -4.18
C PHE A 52 -32.78 -12.68 -3.43
N GLY A 53 -33.94 -12.84 -4.07
CA GLY A 53 -35.26 -12.61 -3.48
C GLY A 53 -35.44 -11.16 -3.01
N ASP A 54 -36.13 -10.97 -1.89
CA ASP A 54 -36.51 -9.64 -1.38
C ASP A 54 -35.39 -8.90 -0.62
N ILE A 55 -34.15 -9.39 -0.69
CA ILE A 55 -33.01 -8.73 -0.03
C ILE A 55 -32.78 -7.38 -0.71
N LYS A 56 -32.91 -6.31 0.07
CA LYS A 56 -32.62 -4.95 -0.38
C LYS A 56 -31.13 -4.67 -0.25
N LEU A 57 -30.46 -4.51 -1.39
CA LEU A 57 -29.04 -4.21 -1.47
C LEU A 57 -28.82 -2.69 -1.53
N PRO A 58 -27.88 -2.13 -0.75
CA PRO A 58 -27.50 -0.73 -0.81
C PRO A 58 -26.63 -0.45 -2.03
N PHE A 59 -27.20 0.18 -3.05
CA PHE A 59 -26.47 0.67 -4.21
C PHE A 59 -26.06 2.13 -4.00
N ARG A 60 -24.77 2.39 -4.16
CA ARG A 60 -24.21 3.72 -4.32
C ARG A 60 -24.68 4.34 -5.63
N ILE A 61 -25.07 5.61 -5.61
CA ILE A 61 -25.50 6.36 -6.79
C ILE A 61 -24.39 7.32 -7.18
N GLY A 62 -24.02 7.31 -8.46
CA GLY A 62 -23.29 8.41 -9.06
C GLY A 62 -23.82 8.71 -10.46
N TYR A 63 -23.10 9.56 -11.19
CA TYR A 63 -23.61 10.19 -12.38
C TYR A 63 -22.77 9.86 -13.61
N ASN A 64 -23.44 9.55 -14.71
CA ASN A 64 -22.87 9.48 -16.05
C ASN A 64 -22.70 10.90 -16.61
N ALA A 65 -21.82 11.68 -15.97
CA ALA A 65 -21.56 13.08 -16.28
C ALA A 65 -20.07 13.43 -16.12
N GLY A 66 -19.66 14.53 -16.74
CA GLY A 66 -18.31 15.08 -16.60
C GLY A 66 -18.15 15.83 -15.29
N THR A 67 -17.32 15.32 -14.38
CA THR A 67 -17.01 15.94 -13.09
C THR A 67 -15.58 16.47 -13.07
N MET A 68 -15.31 17.52 -12.29
CA MET A 68 -13.96 18.06 -12.13
C MET A 68 -13.04 17.21 -11.25
N SER A 69 -13.62 16.38 -10.40
CA SER A 69 -12.92 15.44 -9.54
C SER A 69 -13.53 14.05 -9.67
N PRO A 70 -12.81 13.00 -9.24
CA PRO A 70 -13.37 11.66 -9.13
C PRO A 70 -14.68 11.66 -8.31
N GLN A 71 -15.61 10.78 -8.68
CA GLN A 71 -16.84 10.59 -7.90
C GLN A 71 -16.52 9.74 -6.68
N TRP A 72 -16.12 10.42 -5.61
CA TRP A 72 -15.67 9.82 -4.35
C TRP A 72 -16.75 9.00 -3.68
N GLU A 73 -16.41 7.78 -3.26
CA GLU A 73 -17.35 6.81 -2.69
C GLU A 73 -18.10 7.37 -1.47
N VAL A 74 -17.37 8.07 -0.58
CA VAL A 74 -17.93 8.67 0.64
C VAL A 74 -18.92 9.80 0.39
N ASN A 75 -18.94 10.38 -0.82
CA ASN A 75 -19.82 11.50 -1.18
C ASN A 75 -21.07 11.04 -1.95
N CYS A 76 -21.12 9.78 -2.37
CA CYS A 76 -22.26 9.26 -3.11
C CYS A 76 -23.43 8.94 -2.17
N SER A 77 -24.64 9.22 -2.62
CA SER A 77 -25.84 8.76 -1.92
C SER A 77 -26.04 7.26 -2.10
N ILE A 78 -26.82 6.64 -1.21
CA ILE A 78 -27.12 5.21 -1.24
C ILE A 78 -28.64 5.03 -1.35
N VAL A 79 -29.06 4.12 -2.24
CA VAL A 79 -30.43 3.65 -2.35
C VAL A 79 -30.48 2.15 -2.11
N SER A 80 -31.44 1.69 -1.31
CA SER A 80 -31.64 0.27 -1.05
C SER A 80 -32.77 -0.28 -1.92
N MET A 81 -32.45 -1.24 -2.80
CA MET A 81 -33.43 -1.87 -3.70
C MET A 81 -33.15 -3.36 -3.89
N THR A 82 -34.14 -4.14 -4.30
CA THR A 82 -33.91 -5.55 -4.62
C THR A 82 -33.11 -5.69 -5.92
N LEU A 83 -32.51 -6.85 -6.15
CA LEU A 83 -31.84 -7.12 -7.44
C LEU A 83 -32.84 -7.06 -8.60
N LEU A 84 -34.08 -7.50 -8.37
CA LEU A 84 -35.16 -7.41 -9.36
C LEU A 84 -35.48 -5.96 -9.71
N ASP A 85 -35.69 -5.10 -8.70
CA ASP A 85 -35.95 -3.67 -8.91
C ASP A 85 -34.80 -3.00 -9.66
N PHE A 86 -33.55 -3.33 -9.28
CA PHE A 86 -32.36 -2.84 -9.97
C PHE A 86 -32.35 -3.20 -11.46
N ILE A 87 -32.57 -4.48 -11.79
CA ILE A 87 -32.62 -4.94 -13.18
C ILE A 87 -33.75 -4.25 -13.96
N GLN A 88 -34.93 -4.10 -13.35
CA GLN A 88 -36.07 -3.44 -13.98
C GLN A 88 -35.78 -1.94 -14.24
N ASN A 89 -35.20 -1.24 -13.27
CA ASN A 89 -34.78 0.15 -13.41
C ASN A 89 -33.81 0.31 -14.58
N MET A 90 -32.82 -0.57 -14.69
CA MET A 90 -31.81 -0.51 -15.76
C MET A 90 -32.40 -0.74 -17.16
N ASN A 91 -33.45 -1.56 -17.28
CA ASN A 91 -34.11 -1.81 -18.56
C ASN A 91 -35.09 -0.70 -18.97
N SER A 92 -35.54 0.13 -18.02
CA SER A 92 -36.61 1.11 -18.22
C SER A 92 -36.14 2.52 -18.61
N HIS A 93 -34.85 2.82 -18.51
CA HIS A 93 -34.31 4.17 -18.69
C HIS A 93 -33.21 4.17 -19.77
N GLU A 94 -33.58 4.58 -20.98
CA GLU A 94 -32.64 4.67 -22.12
C GLU A 94 -31.54 5.73 -21.91
N ASP A 95 -31.85 6.80 -21.17
CA ASP A 95 -30.94 7.91 -20.84
C ASP A 95 -30.49 7.87 -19.37
N ASN A 96 -29.87 6.76 -18.94
CA ASN A 96 -29.40 6.59 -17.56
C ASN A 96 -28.31 7.62 -17.18
N LYS A 97 -28.76 8.79 -16.72
CA LYS A 97 -27.91 9.86 -16.15
C LYS A 97 -27.20 9.42 -14.87
N GLU A 98 -27.74 8.41 -14.20
CA GLU A 98 -27.18 7.83 -12.99
C GLU A 98 -26.61 6.44 -13.27
N TRP A 99 -25.61 6.06 -12.50
CA TRP A 99 -25.17 4.70 -12.36
C TRP A 99 -25.32 4.27 -10.90
N TYR A 100 -25.56 2.96 -10.71
CA TYR A 100 -25.77 2.34 -9.41
C TYR A 100 -24.71 1.27 -9.20
N TYR A 101 -24.13 1.23 -8.00
CA TYR A 101 -23.05 0.31 -7.69
C TYR A 101 -23.20 -0.28 -6.28
N PHE A 102 -23.40 -1.59 -6.20
CA PHE A 102 -23.27 -2.37 -4.98
C PHE A 102 -21.82 -2.88 -4.96
N ASP A 103 -20.95 -2.14 -4.29
CA ASP A 103 -19.51 -2.31 -4.29
C ASP A 103 -18.98 -2.80 -2.94
N TYR A 104 -18.02 -3.74 -3.00
CA TYR A 104 -17.30 -4.31 -1.86
C TYR A 104 -18.21 -4.80 -0.72
N LYS A 105 -18.99 -5.86 -0.95
CA LYS A 105 -19.88 -6.43 0.08
C LYS A 105 -19.62 -7.90 0.30
N TYR A 106 -19.27 -8.26 1.54
CA TYR A 106 -19.00 -9.65 1.90
C TYR A 106 -20.26 -10.49 1.70
N MET A 107 -20.19 -11.53 0.88
CA MET A 107 -21.36 -12.33 0.56
C MET A 107 -21.96 -12.98 1.82
N GLN A 108 -21.14 -13.38 2.79
CA GLN A 108 -21.63 -13.92 4.07
C GLN A 108 -22.55 -12.94 4.83
N GLU A 109 -22.28 -11.64 4.81
CA GLU A 109 -23.09 -10.67 5.54
C GLU A 109 -24.51 -10.55 4.97
N TRP A 110 -24.62 -10.70 3.65
CA TRP A 110 -25.87 -10.50 2.91
C TRP A 110 -26.61 -11.80 2.62
N PHE A 111 -25.90 -12.92 2.52
CA PHE A 111 -26.43 -14.20 2.04
C PHE A 111 -26.15 -15.38 2.99
N LYS A 112 -25.82 -15.14 4.27
CA LYS A 112 -25.63 -16.21 5.28
C LYS A 112 -26.78 -17.22 5.32
N ASP A 113 -28.02 -16.75 5.17
CA ASP A 113 -29.22 -17.58 5.23
C ASP A 113 -29.59 -18.17 3.86
N LYS A 114 -28.74 -17.96 2.84
CA LYS A 114 -28.89 -18.44 1.46
C LYS A 114 -27.69 -19.29 1.05
N PRO A 115 -27.54 -20.51 1.59
CA PRO A 115 -26.41 -21.39 1.31
C PRO A 115 -26.27 -21.75 -0.17
N GLU A 116 -27.36 -21.74 -0.94
CA GLU A 116 -27.31 -21.94 -2.39
C GLU A 116 -26.45 -20.87 -3.08
N ILE A 117 -26.50 -19.61 -2.64
CA ILE A 117 -25.68 -18.51 -3.17
C ILE A 117 -24.23 -18.65 -2.68
N ILE A 118 -24.02 -18.88 -1.39
CA ILE A 118 -22.67 -19.00 -0.81
C ILE A 118 -21.89 -20.17 -1.42
N ASN A 119 -22.54 -21.32 -1.60
CA ASN A 119 -21.93 -22.53 -2.15
C ASN A 119 -21.91 -22.55 -3.70
N SER A 120 -22.46 -21.52 -4.35
CA SER A 120 -22.45 -21.42 -5.82
C SER A 120 -21.05 -21.11 -6.39
N ILE A 121 -20.09 -20.78 -5.54
CA ILE A 121 -18.69 -20.48 -5.89
C ILE A 121 -17.70 -21.18 -4.95
N ASN A 122 -16.50 -21.45 -5.43
CA ASN A 122 -15.36 -21.92 -4.62
C ASN A 122 -14.01 -21.62 -5.30
N TRP A 123 -12.97 -21.39 -4.53
CA TRP A 123 -11.65 -21.04 -5.07
C TRP A 123 -10.69 -22.25 -5.19
N GLU A 124 -11.21 -23.48 -5.15
CA GLU A 124 -10.39 -24.72 -5.14
C GLU A 124 -9.53 -24.88 -6.40
N ARG A 125 -9.99 -24.39 -7.56
CA ARG A 125 -9.21 -24.38 -8.81
C ARG A 125 -7.92 -23.54 -8.73
N PHE A 126 -7.87 -22.64 -7.76
CA PHE A 126 -6.70 -21.81 -7.42
C PHE A 126 -5.96 -22.33 -6.18
N ASN A 127 -6.32 -23.53 -5.70
CA ASN A 127 -5.82 -24.16 -4.46
C ASN A 127 -6.06 -23.30 -3.21
N ILE A 128 -7.21 -22.63 -3.15
CA ILE A 128 -7.62 -21.78 -2.04
C ILE A 128 -8.89 -22.40 -1.46
N ASP A 129 -8.82 -22.86 -0.22
CA ASP A 129 -9.94 -23.48 0.51
C ASP A 129 -10.85 -22.38 1.07
N LYS A 130 -11.53 -21.68 0.16
CA LYS A 130 -12.44 -20.57 0.46
C LYS A 130 -13.63 -20.57 -0.48
N THR A 131 -14.75 -20.03 -0.01
CA THR A 131 -16.05 -20.07 -0.71
C THR A 131 -16.67 -18.68 -0.81
N GLY A 132 -17.98 -18.60 -1.10
CA GLY A 132 -18.75 -17.37 -0.94
C GLY A 132 -18.59 -16.72 0.43
N ASN A 133 -18.38 -17.48 1.50
CA ASN A 133 -18.22 -16.90 2.84
C ASN A 133 -17.04 -15.92 2.94
N ASP A 134 -15.99 -16.15 2.16
CA ASP A 134 -14.76 -15.37 2.19
C ASP A 134 -14.68 -14.32 1.07
N SER A 135 -15.72 -14.26 0.23
CA SER A 135 -15.69 -13.50 -1.01
C SER A 135 -16.55 -12.24 -0.93
N THR A 136 -16.17 -11.23 -1.70
CA THR A 136 -16.91 -9.97 -1.84
C THR A 136 -17.60 -9.93 -3.20
N LEU A 137 -18.84 -9.44 -3.20
CA LEU A 137 -19.71 -9.32 -4.37
C LEU A 137 -19.78 -7.88 -4.85
N TRP A 138 -19.84 -7.71 -6.17
CA TRP A 138 -19.96 -6.43 -6.85
C TRP A 138 -21.05 -6.49 -7.90
N ILE A 139 -22.00 -5.56 -7.87
CA ILE A 139 -23.07 -5.43 -8.88
C ILE A 139 -23.13 -3.98 -9.34
N GLY A 140 -22.86 -3.73 -10.61
CA GLY A 140 -22.81 -2.36 -11.16
C GLY A 140 -23.66 -2.20 -12.40
N SER A 141 -24.28 -1.04 -12.59
CA SER A 141 -24.86 -0.65 -13.87
C SER A 141 -23.80 -0.15 -14.83
N LYS A 142 -24.19 0.11 -16.09
CA LYS A 142 -23.32 0.81 -17.05
C LYS A 142 -22.82 2.14 -16.47
N GLY A 143 -21.51 2.36 -16.55
CA GLY A 143 -20.83 3.55 -16.04
C GLY A 143 -20.45 3.49 -14.55
N ALA A 144 -20.95 2.52 -13.80
CA ALA A 144 -20.50 2.29 -12.42
C ALA A 144 -19.01 1.97 -12.40
N HIS A 145 -18.25 2.68 -11.58
CA HIS A 145 -16.79 2.61 -11.57
C HIS A 145 -16.21 2.71 -10.16
N THR A 146 -15.00 2.18 -10.03
CA THR A 146 -14.11 2.40 -8.89
C THR A 146 -12.99 3.32 -9.37
N ASN A 147 -12.75 4.41 -8.62
CA ASN A 147 -11.71 5.38 -8.96
C ASN A 147 -10.33 4.72 -9.01
N CYS A 148 -9.39 5.29 -9.75
CA CYS A 148 -8.05 4.71 -9.87
C CYS A 148 -7.38 4.65 -8.49
N HIS A 149 -6.94 3.47 -8.06
CA HIS A 149 -6.32 3.24 -6.76
C HIS A 149 -5.35 2.07 -6.79
N GLN A 150 -4.57 1.93 -5.74
CA GLN A 150 -3.87 0.69 -5.38
C GLN A 150 -4.28 0.26 -3.98
N ASP A 151 -4.27 -1.05 -3.75
CA ASP A 151 -4.53 -1.63 -2.43
C ASP A 151 -3.24 -1.76 -1.65
N SER A 152 -3.34 -1.51 -0.35
CA SER A 152 -2.18 -1.40 0.53
C SER A 152 -1.62 -2.77 0.93
N TYR A 153 -2.46 -3.80 0.96
CA TYR A 153 -2.08 -5.16 1.33
C TYR A 153 -2.88 -6.21 0.55
N GLY A 154 -2.33 -7.42 0.53
CA GLY A 154 -2.87 -8.57 -0.15
C GLY A 154 -2.69 -8.53 -1.67
N CYS A 155 -3.15 -9.59 -2.31
CA CYS A 155 -3.38 -9.63 -3.74
C CYS A 155 -4.82 -10.04 -4.03
N ASN A 156 -5.33 -9.65 -5.19
CA ASN A 156 -6.73 -9.81 -5.53
C ASN A 156 -6.92 -10.83 -6.66
N LEU A 157 -7.91 -11.71 -6.51
CA LEU A 157 -8.46 -12.51 -7.59
C LEU A 157 -9.90 -12.07 -7.85
N VAL A 158 -10.18 -11.60 -9.06
CA VAL A 158 -11.49 -11.08 -9.45
C VAL A 158 -12.09 -11.93 -10.56
N ALA A 159 -13.15 -12.67 -10.25
CA ALA A 159 -13.94 -13.44 -11.21
C ALA A 159 -15.09 -12.59 -11.77
N GLN A 160 -15.17 -12.50 -13.10
CA GLN A 160 -16.28 -11.82 -13.77
C GLN A 160 -17.42 -12.82 -14.00
N ILE A 161 -18.63 -12.48 -13.53
CA ILE A 161 -19.80 -13.37 -13.56
C ILE A 161 -20.77 -12.98 -14.66
N HIS A 162 -21.18 -11.71 -14.69
CA HIS A 162 -22.09 -11.16 -15.70
C HIS A 162 -21.56 -9.87 -16.28
N GLY A 163 -21.85 -9.64 -17.56
CA GLY A 163 -21.45 -8.44 -18.29
C GLY A 163 -19.94 -8.25 -18.32
N ARG A 164 -19.52 -7.08 -18.81
CA ARG A 164 -18.10 -6.77 -19.01
C ARG A 164 -17.63 -5.61 -18.14
N LYS A 165 -16.47 -5.81 -17.50
CA LYS A 165 -15.74 -4.76 -16.78
C LYS A 165 -14.43 -4.45 -17.46
N GLN A 166 -14.17 -3.18 -17.71
CA GLN A 166 -12.91 -2.68 -18.26
C GLN A 166 -11.99 -2.26 -17.12
N TRP A 167 -10.75 -2.75 -17.17
CA TRP A 167 -9.69 -2.45 -16.22
C TRP A 167 -8.53 -1.78 -16.94
N LEU A 168 -8.14 -0.61 -16.46
CA LEU A 168 -6.90 0.06 -16.82
C LEU A 168 -5.96 -0.03 -15.62
N LEU A 169 -4.81 -0.69 -15.78
CA LEU A 169 -3.86 -0.91 -14.70
C LEU A 169 -2.51 -0.26 -15.00
N PHE A 170 -1.85 0.26 -13.97
CA PHE A 170 -0.50 0.80 -14.05
C PHE A 170 0.43 0.07 -13.07
N PRO A 171 1.70 -0.14 -13.42
CA PRO A 171 2.69 -0.72 -12.52
C PRO A 171 2.85 0.09 -11.22
N PRO A 172 3.29 -0.53 -10.11
CA PRO A 172 3.53 0.18 -8.85
C PRO A 172 4.48 1.39 -8.97
N ASN A 173 5.44 1.34 -9.90
CA ASN A 173 6.40 2.42 -10.16
C ASN A 173 5.74 3.72 -10.66
N SER A 174 4.50 3.65 -11.14
CA SER A 174 3.74 4.81 -11.64
C SER A 174 3.23 5.72 -10.52
N SER A 175 3.40 5.33 -9.25
CA SER A 175 2.89 6.04 -8.08
C SER A 175 3.22 7.54 -8.10
N ASN A 176 4.45 7.92 -8.45
CA ASN A 176 4.89 9.32 -8.43
C ASN A 176 4.20 10.21 -9.47
N PHE A 177 3.62 9.61 -10.50
CA PHE A 177 2.92 10.32 -11.57
C PHE A 177 1.40 10.32 -11.37
N LEU A 178 0.85 9.38 -10.60
CA LEU A 178 -0.58 9.20 -10.35
C LEU A 178 -1.15 10.09 -9.24
N GLN A 179 -0.32 10.95 -8.61
CA GLN A 179 -0.72 11.83 -7.51
C GLN A 179 -1.50 11.09 -6.41
N PRO A 180 -0.83 10.22 -5.64
CA PRO A 180 -1.46 9.45 -4.58
C PRO A 180 -2.14 10.39 -3.57
N THR A 181 -3.36 10.04 -3.18
CA THR A 181 -4.15 10.73 -2.16
C THR A 181 -4.76 9.74 -1.19
N ARG A 182 -4.81 10.14 0.08
CA ARG A 182 -5.52 9.44 1.17
C ARG A 182 -6.81 10.14 1.55
N ILE A 183 -7.25 11.08 0.73
CA ILE A 183 -8.43 11.91 0.97
C ILE A 183 -9.34 11.79 -0.27
N PRO A 184 -10.59 11.33 -0.09
CA PRO A 184 -11.18 10.84 1.17
C PRO A 184 -10.44 9.61 1.71
N TYR A 185 -10.41 9.47 3.04
CA TYR A 185 -9.77 8.32 3.67
C TYR A 185 -10.65 7.10 3.56
N GLU A 186 -10.08 6.03 3.02
CA GLU A 186 -10.66 4.70 2.95
C GLU A 186 -9.57 3.73 3.45
N GLU A 187 -9.97 2.74 4.24
CA GLU A 187 -9.02 1.85 4.88
C GLU A 187 -8.40 0.92 3.85
N SER A 188 -7.07 0.91 3.77
CA SER A 188 -6.29 0.06 2.86
C SER A 188 -6.31 0.46 1.38
N THR A 189 -6.86 1.62 1.04
CA THR A 189 -6.84 2.16 -0.33
C THR A 189 -5.96 3.42 -0.46
N ILE A 190 -5.17 3.49 -1.53
CA ILE A 190 -4.47 4.72 -1.95
C ILE A 190 -5.06 5.12 -3.31
N TYR A 191 -5.79 6.23 -3.37
CA TYR A 191 -6.40 6.72 -4.60
C TYR A 191 -5.44 7.58 -5.41
N SER A 192 -5.69 7.70 -6.70
CA SER A 192 -5.16 8.75 -7.58
C SER A 192 -6.09 9.97 -7.51
N LYS A 193 -5.53 11.18 -7.55
CA LYS A 193 -6.34 12.40 -7.65
C LYS A 193 -7.05 12.57 -9.00
N TYR A 194 -6.59 11.89 -10.05
CA TYR A 194 -7.10 12.10 -11.40
C TYR A 194 -8.46 11.45 -11.63
N ASN A 195 -9.32 12.14 -12.38
CA ASN A 195 -10.62 11.61 -12.78
C ASN A 195 -10.49 10.71 -14.02
N PHE A 196 -10.35 9.40 -13.85
CA PHE A 196 -10.27 8.47 -14.99
C PHE A 196 -11.61 8.21 -15.70
N PHE A 197 -12.75 8.51 -15.05
CA PHE A 197 -14.07 8.32 -15.64
C PHE A 197 -14.38 9.35 -16.71
N CYS A 198 -14.00 10.61 -16.46
CA CYS A 198 -14.07 11.72 -17.39
C CYS A 198 -12.91 12.71 -17.12
N PRO A 199 -11.69 12.43 -17.60
CA PRO A 199 -10.51 13.24 -17.32
C PRO A 199 -10.66 14.69 -17.75
N THR A 200 -10.17 15.62 -16.93
CA THR A 200 -9.94 16.99 -17.38
C THR A 200 -8.80 17.05 -18.39
N LYS A 201 -8.61 18.20 -19.06
CA LYS A 201 -7.42 18.40 -19.91
C LYS A 201 -6.12 18.31 -19.11
N GLU A 202 -6.15 18.73 -17.84
CA GLU A 202 -5.00 18.64 -16.96
C GLU A 202 -4.71 17.20 -16.55
N ASP A 203 -5.74 16.44 -16.18
CA ASP A 203 -5.62 14.99 -15.94
C ASP A 203 -5.04 14.29 -17.15
N GLU A 204 -5.54 14.58 -18.37
CA GLU A 204 -5.02 14.01 -19.60
C GLU A 204 -3.51 14.29 -19.76
N ILE A 205 -3.10 15.56 -19.64
CA ILE A 205 -1.68 15.93 -19.75
C ILE A 205 -0.83 15.18 -18.72
N ASN A 206 -1.32 15.03 -17.49
CA ASN A 206 -0.54 14.41 -16.43
C ASN A 206 -0.52 12.88 -16.49
N ILE A 207 -1.64 12.23 -16.84
CA ILE A 207 -1.71 10.78 -17.10
C ILE A 207 -0.75 10.40 -18.23
N LEU A 208 -0.65 11.24 -19.27
CA LEU A 208 0.25 11.00 -20.40
C LEU A 208 1.74 11.23 -20.12
N LYS A 209 2.09 11.71 -18.91
CA LYS A 209 3.49 11.75 -18.42
C LYS A 209 3.94 10.44 -17.79
N ILE A 210 3.03 9.51 -17.51
CA ILE A 210 3.37 8.20 -16.96
C ILE A 210 4.15 7.43 -18.04
N GLU A 211 5.44 7.20 -17.78
CA GLU A 211 6.31 6.48 -18.72
C GLU A 211 6.15 4.97 -18.63
N ASP A 212 5.72 4.46 -17.48
CA ASP A 212 5.45 3.04 -17.27
C ASP A 212 4.28 2.56 -18.15
N THR A 213 4.42 1.36 -18.69
CA THR A 213 3.45 0.80 -19.63
C THR A 213 2.13 0.41 -18.95
N ALA A 214 1.09 1.21 -19.18
CA ALA A 214 -0.27 0.89 -18.77
C ALA A 214 -0.80 -0.38 -19.47
N ARG A 215 -1.69 -1.11 -18.79
CA ARG A 215 -2.28 -2.36 -19.25
C ARG A 215 -3.80 -2.25 -19.28
N LEU A 216 -4.40 -2.62 -20.40
CA LEU A 216 -5.85 -2.58 -20.57
C LEU A 216 -6.41 -3.99 -20.79
N ILE A 217 -7.49 -4.30 -20.09
CA ILE A 217 -8.25 -5.53 -20.30
C ILE A 217 -9.74 -5.30 -20.09
N THR A 218 -10.56 -5.97 -20.88
CA THR A 218 -11.99 -6.13 -20.61
C THR A 218 -12.20 -7.56 -20.16
N LEU A 219 -12.68 -7.76 -18.94
CA LEU A 219 -13.02 -9.08 -18.42
C LEU A 219 -14.37 -9.51 -18.96
N GLU A 220 -14.43 -10.74 -19.43
CA GLU A 220 -15.64 -11.42 -19.90
C GLU A 220 -16.12 -12.43 -18.86
N PRO A 221 -17.41 -12.83 -18.86
CA PRO A 221 -17.91 -13.89 -17.98
C PRO A 221 -17.05 -15.15 -17.99
N GLY A 222 -16.61 -15.58 -16.81
CA GLY A 222 -15.72 -16.73 -16.62
C GLY A 222 -14.23 -16.41 -16.55
N ASP A 223 -13.81 -15.17 -16.89
CA ASP A 223 -12.44 -14.71 -16.68
C ASP A 223 -12.18 -14.46 -15.18
N VAL A 224 -10.96 -14.78 -14.74
CA VAL A 224 -10.45 -14.43 -13.41
C VAL A 224 -9.18 -13.59 -13.55
N LEU A 225 -9.25 -12.31 -13.18
CA LEU A 225 -8.10 -11.41 -13.15
C LEU A 225 -7.32 -11.59 -11.84
N PHE A 226 -6.01 -11.80 -11.96
CA PHE A 226 -5.09 -11.66 -10.84
C PHE A 226 -4.49 -10.25 -10.83
N VAL A 227 -4.64 -9.54 -9.71
CA VAL A 227 -4.03 -8.25 -9.45
C VAL A 227 -2.97 -8.41 -8.35
N PRO A 228 -1.67 -8.32 -8.68
CA PRO A 228 -0.59 -8.37 -7.70
C PRO A 228 -0.60 -7.14 -6.78
N PRO A 229 0.06 -7.21 -5.61
CA PRO A 229 0.14 -6.09 -4.67
C PRO A 229 0.73 -4.82 -5.32
N GLY A 230 0.18 -3.66 -4.97
CA GLY A 230 0.68 -2.34 -5.40
C GLY A 230 0.36 -1.95 -6.84
N TRP A 231 -0.37 -2.77 -7.60
CA TRP A 231 -0.81 -2.38 -8.94
C TRP A 231 -1.94 -1.37 -8.86
N TRP A 232 -1.74 -0.21 -9.48
CA TRP A 232 -2.77 0.79 -9.65
C TRP A 232 -3.80 0.30 -10.65
N HIS A 233 -5.08 0.55 -10.41
CA HIS A 233 -6.14 0.12 -11.29
C HIS A 233 -7.38 1.02 -11.21
N TYR A 234 -7.91 1.34 -12.39
CA TYR A 234 -9.22 1.97 -12.60
C TYR A 234 -10.16 0.94 -13.23
N VAL A 235 -11.40 0.87 -12.73
CA VAL A 235 -12.37 -0.16 -13.14
C VAL A 235 -13.69 0.46 -13.51
N GLU A 236 -14.23 0.11 -14.67
CA GLU A 236 -15.52 0.60 -15.16
C GLU A 236 -16.41 -0.54 -15.68
N SER A 237 -17.67 -0.53 -15.27
CA SER A 237 -18.71 -1.41 -15.78
C SER A 237 -19.21 -0.90 -17.13
N LEU A 238 -19.06 -1.69 -18.19
CA LEU A 238 -19.48 -1.31 -19.54
C LEU A 238 -20.98 -1.52 -19.77
N GLU A 239 -21.60 -2.33 -18.91
CA GLU A 239 -23.01 -2.72 -18.90
C GLU A 239 -23.41 -3.15 -17.49
N LEU A 240 -24.57 -3.80 -17.31
CA LEU A 240 -24.90 -4.43 -16.03
C LEU A 240 -23.89 -5.55 -15.76
N THR A 241 -23.19 -5.47 -14.64
CA THR A 241 -22.14 -6.41 -14.28
C THR A 241 -22.38 -7.06 -12.93
N VAL A 242 -21.90 -8.30 -12.81
CA VAL A 242 -21.72 -8.99 -11.53
C VAL A 242 -20.30 -9.52 -11.50
N SER A 243 -19.56 -9.27 -10.43
CA SER A 243 -18.22 -9.80 -10.22
C SER A 243 -18.09 -10.29 -8.78
N VAL A 244 -17.23 -11.29 -8.57
CA VAL A 244 -16.87 -11.76 -7.24
C VAL A 244 -15.36 -11.70 -7.11
N ASN A 245 -14.85 -11.24 -5.98
CA ASN A 245 -13.42 -11.28 -5.73
C ASN A 245 -13.08 -11.84 -4.35
N ILE A 246 -11.81 -12.16 -4.20
CA ILE A 246 -11.21 -12.58 -2.93
C ILE A 246 -9.84 -11.93 -2.74
N TRP A 247 -9.60 -11.49 -1.50
CA TRP A 247 -8.30 -11.00 -1.05
C TRP A 247 -7.49 -12.13 -0.45
N LEU A 248 -6.25 -12.28 -0.91
CA LEU A 248 -5.31 -13.26 -0.40
C LEU A 248 -4.17 -12.55 0.33
N PRO A 249 -3.85 -12.95 1.57
CA PRO A 249 -2.77 -12.33 2.29
C PRO A 249 -1.42 -12.72 1.67
N ILE A 250 -0.48 -11.77 1.66
CA ILE A 250 0.90 -12.01 1.23
C ILE A 250 1.87 -11.79 2.40
N ILE A 251 3.10 -12.32 2.25
CA ILE A 251 4.10 -12.35 3.33
C ILE A 251 4.44 -10.94 3.84
N THR A 252 4.34 -9.92 2.99
CA THR A 252 4.63 -8.52 3.32
C THR A 252 3.46 -7.77 3.95
N ASP A 253 2.26 -8.35 4.03
CA ASP A 253 1.07 -7.63 4.50
C ASP A 253 1.21 -7.07 5.90
N ASN A 254 1.94 -7.74 6.78
CA ASN A 254 2.14 -7.27 8.14
C ASN A 254 2.86 -5.92 8.16
N ILE A 255 3.83 -5.72 7.27
CA ILE A 255 4.53 -4.44 7.10
C ILE A 255 3.56 -3.40 6.54
N SER A 256 2.80 -3.77 5.50
CA SER A 256 1.79 -2.89 4.92
C SER A 256 0.73 -2.45 5.94
N ARG A 257 0.23 -3.36 6.78
CA ARG A 257 -0.76 -3.05 7.84
C ARG A 257 -0.20 -2.08 8.87
N VAL A 258 1.07 -2.20 9.22
CA VAL A 258 1.73 -1.22 10.10
C VAL A 258 1.85 0.14 9.41
N LYS A 259 2.23 0.17 8.12
CA LYS A 259 2.25 1.42 7.33
C LYS A 259 0.87 2.06 7.28
N GLU A 260 -0.18 1.28 7.04
CA GLU A 260 -1.57 1.75 7.05
C GLU A 260 -2.01 2.28 8.41
N ALA A 261 -1.63 1.61 9.51
CA ALA A 261 -1.94 2.08 10.85
C ALA A 261 -1.29 3.43 11.14
N ILE A 262 -0.04 3.65 10.67
CA ILE A 262 0.63 4.96 10.77
C ILE A 262 -0.12 6.02 9.95
N VAL A 263 -0.49 5.71 8.71
CA VAL A 263 -1.28 6.63 7.87
C VAL A 263 -2.60 6.97 8.54
N LYS A 264 -3.32 5.98 9.07
CA LYS A 264 -4.58 6.17 9.79
C LYS A 264 -4.41 7.12 10.97
N LEU A 265 -3.33 6.98 11.74
CA LEU A 265 -3.00 7.89 12.85
C LEU A 265 -2.70 9.31 12.36
N ILE A 266 -1.95 9.47 11.27
CA ILE A 266 -1.63 10.78 10.68
C ILE A 266 -2.92 11.47 10.20
N VAL A 267 -3.76 10.76 9.43
CA VAL A 267 -5.06 11.26 8.96
C VAL A 267 -5.95 11.61 10.16
N ALA A 268 -5.98 10.78 11.21
CA ALA A 268 -6.80 11.04 12.38
C ALA A 268 -6.33 12.20 13.26
N LYS A 269 -5.03 12.50 13.25
CA LYS A 269 -4.47 13.61 14.04
C LYS A 269 -4.43 14.93 13.29
N ILE A 270 -4.16 14.89 11.99
CA ILE A 270 -3.91 16.08 11.17
C ILE A 270 -5.13 16.39 10.28
N GLY A 271 -5.84 15.37 9.78
CA GLY A 271 -6.94 15.49 8.81
C GLY A 271 -8.35 15.60 9.41
N LYS A 272 -8.49 15.92 10.72
CA LYS A 272 -9.81 15.96 11.40
C LYS A 272 -10.82 16.89 10.73
N ASP A 273 -10.36 17.97 10.11
CA ASP A 273 -11.23 18.97 9.47
C ASP A 273 -11.50 18.66 7.98
N VAL A 274 -10.96 17.56 7.44
CA VAL A 274 -10.96 17.27 6.00
C VAL A 274 -11.50 15.88 5.63
N SER A 275 -11.82 15.03 6.61
CA SER A 275 -12.25 13.66 6.35
C SER A 275 -13.23 13.15 7.40
N ASN A 276 -14.07 12.18 7.03
CA ASN A 276 -14.84 11.37 7.99
C ASN A 276 -13.89 10.37 8.66
N VAL A 277 -13.16 10.83 9.68
CA VAL A 277 -12.13 10.03 10.36
C VAL A 277 -12.77 9.02 11.35
N PRO A 278 -12.27 7.77 11.42
CA PRO A 278 -12.54 6.84 12.52
C PRO A 278 -12.10 7.38 13.90
N ASP A 279 -12.66 6.86 14.99
CA ASP A 279 -12.26 7.29 16.34
C ASP A 279 -10.79 6.95 16.65
N GLU A 280 -10.15 7.78 17.47
CA GLU A 280 -8.74 7.64 17.87
C GLU A 280 -8.51 6.31 18.62
N SER A 281 -9.52 5.85 19.36
CA SER A 281 -9.49 4.57 20.07
C SER A 281 -9.41 3.36 19.13
N ASP A 282 -10.15 3.39 18.02
CA ASP A 282 -10.13 2.35 16.98
C ASP A 282 -8.77 2.27 16.29
N CYS A 283 -8.10 3.42 16.09
CA CYS A 283 -6.78 3.49 15.48
C CYS A 283 -5.70 2.81 16.34
N ILE A 284 -5.73 3.03 17.66
CA ILE A 284 -4.80 2.39 18.60
C ILE A 284 -5.04 0.88 18.67
N ASN A 285 -6.30 0.45 18.66
CA ASN A 285 -6.66 -0.97 18.65
C ASN A 285 -6.15 -1.67 17.39
N LEU A 286 -6.30 -1.08 16.21
CA LEU A 286 -5.79 -1.64 14.95
C LEU A 286 -4.26 -1.69 14.91
N LEU A 287 -3.58 -0.64 15.42
CA LEU A 287 -2.12 -0.67 15.56
C LEU A 287 -1.68 -1.81 16.47
N ASN A 288 -2.35 -2.00 17.61
CA ASN A 288 -2.06 -3.10 18.53
C ASN A 288 -2.31 -4.46 17.88
N ILE A 289 -3.42 -4.64 17.14
CA ILE A 289 -3.71 -5.89 16.39
C ILE A 289 -2.63 -6.14 15.35
N ALA A 290 -2.28 -5.15 14.51
CA ALA A 290 -1.23 -5.28 13.50
C ALA A 290 0.13 -5.61 14.13
N VAL A 291 0.45 -4.99 15.26
CA VAL A 291 1.67 -5.26 16.04
C VAL A 291 1.66 -6.67 16.64
N GLU A 292 0.52 -7.15 17.15
CA GLU A 292 0.39 -8.54 17.64
C GLU A 292 0.47 -9.56 16.50
N GLU A 293 -0.16 -9.32 15.35
CA GLU A 293 -0.04 -10.16 14.15
C GLU A 293 1.42 -10.24 13.69
N CYS A 294 2.14 -9.12 13.67
CA CYS A 294 3.57 -9.08 13.40
C CYS A 294 4.39 -9.94 14.38
N LYS A 295 3.97 -10.06 15.66
CA LYS A 295 4.64 -10.90 16.65
C LYS A 295 4.41 -12.39 16.40
N THR A 296 3.25 -12.78 15.88
CA THR A 296 2.94 -14.20 15.57
C THR A 296 3.75 -14.77 14.40
N VAL A 297 4.18 -13.92 13.47
CA VAL A 297 4.97 -14.29 12.28
C VAL A 297 6.40 -14.72 12.65
N ALA A 298 6.88 -14.37 13.85
CA ALA A 298 8.19 -14.78 14.36
C ALA A 298 8.34 -16.31 14.59
N ASN A 299 7.25 -17.08 14.49
CA ASN A 299 7.25 -18.54 14.63
C ASN A 299 7.20 -19.32 13.30
N VAL A 300 7.28 -18.64 12.14
CA VAL A 300 7.35 -19.34 10.85
C VAL A 300 8.79 -19.77 10.60
N ASP A 301 9.02 -21.08 10.65
CA ASP A 301 10.32 -21.71 10.42
C ASP A 301 10.88 -21.41 9.02
N LEU A 302 11.83 -20.48 8.95
CA LEU A 302 12.56 -20.12 7.72
C LEU A 302 13.61 -21.19 7.32
N SER A 303 13.71 -22.32 8.05
CA SER A 303 14.69 -23.38 7.78
C SER A 303 14.34 -24.32 6.61
N ALA A 304 13.24 -24.08 5.90
CA ALA A 304 12.90 -24.84 4.71
C ALA A 304 13.93 -24.59 3.60
N LYS A 305 14.93 -25.49 3.51
CA LYS A 305 15.97 -25.55 2.47
C LYS A 305 15.42 -25.11 1.11
N ARG A 306 15.80 -23.90 0.66
CA ARG A 306 15.52 -23.40 -0.70
C ARG A 306 16.20 -24.34 -1.71
N LYS A 307 15.46 -25.34 -2.19
CA LYS A 307 15.75 -25.90 -3.52
C LYS A 307 15.67 -24.74 -4.51
N LYS A 308 16.61 -24.64 -5.46
CA LYS A 308 16.51 -23.76 -6.63
C LYS A 308 15.16 -24.01 -7.31
N ARG A 309 14.14 -23.25 -6.94
CA ARG A 309 12.82 -23.25 -7.58
C ARG A 309 12.87 -22.11 -8.59
N ILE A 310 12.45 -22.40 -9.81
CA ILE A 310 12.26 -21.39 -10.85
C ILE A 310 11.00 -20.63 -10.43
N ALA A 311 11.13 -19.34 -10.12
CA ALA A 311 10.00 -18.48 -9.83
C ALA A 311 9.20 -18.23 -11.12
N TRP A 312 7.88 -18.35 -11.07
CA TRP A 312 7.03 -18.08 -12.22
C TRP A 312 7.01 -16.59 -12.56
N THR A 313 7.31 -16.25 -13.82
CA THR A 313 6.88 -14.97 -14.39
C THR A 313 5.53 -15.11 -15.09
N ALA A 314 4.83 -14.00 -15.30
CA ALA A 314 3.60 -13.96 -16.09
C ALA A 314 3.82 -14.57 -17.50
N LYS A 315 4.96 -14.23 -18.13
CA LYS A 315 5.35 -14.73 -19.46
C LYS A 315 5.60 -16.23 -19.48
N ASP A 316 6.27 -16.77 -18.46
CA ASP A 316 6.51 -18.21 -18.33
C ASP A 316 5.19 -18.99 -18.23
N LEU A 317 4.27 -18.50 -17.40
CA LEU A 317 2.98 -19.15 -17.19
C LEU A 317 2.11 -19.09 -18.45
N ALA A 318 2.05 -17.93 -19.12
CA ALA A 318 1.31 -17.75 -20.37
C ALA A 318 1.90 -18.59 -21.51
N THR A 319 3.23 -18.71 -21.61
CA THR A 319 3.87 -19.53 -22.65
C THR A 319 3.61 -21.01 -22.42
N LYS A 320 3.59 -21.45 -21.16
CA LYS A 320 3.35 -22.86 -20.82
C LYS A 320 1.86 -23.24 -20.90
N TYR A 321 0.96 -22.32 -20.58
CA TYR A 321 -0.49 -22.55 -20.52
C TYR A 321 -1.28 -21.49 -21.31
N PRO A 322 -1.03 -21.31 -22.61
CA PRO A 322 -1.57 -20.19 -23.39
C PRO A 322 -3.10 -20.22 -23.55
N ALA A 323 -3.72 -21.38 -23.36
CA ALA A 323 -5.17 -21.51 -23.38
C ALA A 323 -5.84 -21.08 -22.08
N TYR A 324 -5.11 -21.10 -20.96
CA TYR A 324 -5.65 -20.80 -19.63
C TYR A 324 -5.13 -19.50 -19.04
N VAL A 325 -4.01 -18.98 -19.56
CA VAL A 325 -3.34 -17.78 -19.02
C VAL A 325 -3.09 -16.80 -20.15
N LYS A 326 -3.63 -15.60 -19.98
CA LYS A 326 -3.54 -14.49 -20.93
C LYS A 326 -2.81 -13.33 -20.27
N LEU A 327 -1.80 -12.81 -20.97
CA LEU A 327 -1.15 -11.56 -20.61
C LEU A 327 -2.09 -10.39 -20.94
N LEU A 328 -2.06 -9.36 -20.10
CA LEU A 328 -2.82 -8.14 -20.39
C LEU A 328 -2.15 -7.37 -21.55
N HIS A 329 -2.96 -6.67 -22.33
CA HIS A 329 -2.48 -5.89 -23.46
C HIS A 329 -1.81 -4.60 -22.96
N GLU A 330 -0.51 -4.51 -23.17
CA GLU A 330 0.28 -3.30 -22.96
C GLU A 330 -0.16 -2.21 -23.95
N LEU A 331 -0.56 -1.05 -23.42
CA LEU A 331 -0.93 0.10 -24.22
C LEU A 331 0.32 0.82 -24.70
N SER A 332 0.46 0.99 -26.02
CA SER A 332 1.40 1.98 -26.53
C SER A 332 0.95 3.38 -26.12
N ARG A 333 1.89 4.34 -26.09
CA ARG A 333 1.59 5.74 -25.78
C ARG A 333 0.41 6.29 -26.58
N THR A 334 0.38 6.05 -27.90
CA THR A 334 -0.72 6.47 -28.77
C THR A 334 -2.07 5.84 -28.39
N LYS A 335 -2.09 4.56 -28.01
CA LYS A 335 -3.33 3.91 -27.56
C LYS A 335 -3.81 4.42 -26.20
N LEU A 336 -2.88 4.78 -25.30
CA LEU A 336 -3.22 5.43 -24.04
C LEU A 336 -3.78 6.84 -24.30
N GLU A 337 -3.18 7.62 -25.20
CA GLU A 337 -3.69 8.93 -25.64
C GLU A 337 -5.11 8.82 -26.21
N GLU A 338 -5.35 7.87 -27.12
CA GLU A 338 -6.69 7.60 -27.66
C GLU A 338 -7.70 7.22 -26.57
N PHE A 339 -7.30 6.37 -25.61
CA PHE A 339 -8.15 5.95 -24.50
C PHE A 339 -8.54 7.13 -23.60
N VAL A 340 -7.56 7.92 -23.15
CA VAL A 340 -7.78 9.05 -22.24
C VAL A 340 -8.60 10.14 -22.93
N LYS A 341 -8.30 10.43 -24.20
CA LYS A 341 -9.07 11.37 -25.01
C LYS A 341 -10.52 10.91 -25.18
N MET A 342 -10.74 9.63 -25.49
CA MET A 342 -12.08 9.04 -25.58
C MET A 342 -12.85 9.20 -24.26
N LYS A 343 -12.20 8.99 -23.11
CA LYS A 343 -12.84 9.21 -21.79
C LYS A 343 -13.15 10.68 -21.55
N ARG A 344 -12.25 11.61 -21.89
CA ARG A 344 -12.48 13.06 -21.72
C ARG A 344 -13.64 13.57 -22.57
N GLU A 345 -13.76 13.08 -23.80
CA GLU A 345 -14.73 13.56 -24.79
C GLU A 345 -16.04 12.75 -24.78
N ARG A 346 -16.24 11.88 -23.78
CA ARG A 346 -17.37 10.94 -23.72
C ARG A 346 -18.72 11.60 -23.46
N PHE A 347 -18.75 12.83 -22.95
CA PHE A 347 -19.97 13.60 -22.66
C PHE A 347 -19.95 14.94 -23.42
N SER A 348 -21.13 15.42 -23.82
CA SER A 348 -21.25 16.75 -24.44
C SER A 348 -21.07 17.87 -23.41
N GLU A 349 -20.64 19.06 -23.85
CA GLU A 349 -20.33 20.20 -22.96
C GLU A 349 -21.49 20.57 -22.02
N ASN A 350 -22.74 20.36 -22.45
CA ASN A 350 -23.95 20.65 -21.66
C ASN A 350 -24.14 19.74 -20.42
N TYR A 351 -23.46 18.59 -20.35
CA TYR A 351 -23.54 17.66 -19.21
C TYR A 351 -22.46 17.91 -18.14
N ILE A 352 -21.53 18.85 -18.37
CA ILE A 352 -20.45 19.19 -17.45
C ILE A 352 -20.93 20.14 -16.32
N ASP A 353 -22.00 20.90 -16.56
CA ASP A 353 -22.48 21.94 -15.63
C ASP A 353 -23.52 21.47 -14.58
N LEU A 354 -24.08 20.26 -14.71
CA LEU A 354 -25.21 19.78 -13.87
C LEU A 354 -24.88 19.62 -12.37
N LEU A 355 -23.61 19.66 -11.98
CA LEU A 355 -23.17 19.57 -10.58
C LEU A 355 -22.56 20.87 -10.04
N LYS A 356 -22.58 21.96 -10.83
CA LYS A 356 -22.02 23.26 -10.39
C LYS A 356 -22.93 24.06 -9.45
N ASP A 357 -24.20 23.69 -9.27
CA ASP A 357 -25.16 24.50 -8.50
C ASP A 357 -25.69 23.80 -7.25
N ASN A 358 -25.20 24.23 -6.08
CA ASN A 358 -25.95 24.37 -4.81
C ASN A 358 -25.10 24.97 -3.67
N SER A 359 -24.18 25.92 -3.95
CA SER A 359 -23.44 26.55 -2.85
C SER A 359 -23.11 28.04 -3.04
N GLU A 360 -24.06 28.82 -3.56
CA GLU A 360 -24.02 30.28 -3.39
C GLU A 360 -24.58 30.66 -2.01
N THR A 361 -23.69 30.87 -1.04
CA THR A 361 -23.79 31.89 0.04
C THR A 361 -22.52 31.85 0.90
N ASP A 362 -21.93 33.03 1.13
CA ASP A 362 -20.74 33.42 1.92
C ASP A 362 -19.32 33.07 1.42
N SER A 363 -18.60 34.09 0.92
CA SER A 363 -17.32 33.98 0.20
C SER A 363 -16.05 34.02 1.06
N ASP A 364 -16.06 34.69 2.21
CA ASP A 364 -14.80 35.02 2.90
C ASP A 364 -14.40 33.99 3.98
N ALA A 365 -15.39 33.39 4.64
CA ALA A 365 -15.17 32.27 5.56
C ALA A 365 -14.83 30.96 4.82
N LYS A 366 -15.45 30.72 3.64
CA LYS A 366 -15.13 29.56 2.77
C LYS A 366 -13.71 29.61 2.22
N ASN A 367 -13.18 30.78 1.85
CA ASN A 367 -11.82 30.87 1.31
C ASN A 367 -10.76 30.55 2.37
N THR A 368 -10.97 30.97 3.62
CA THR A 368 -10.05 30.65 4.71
C THR A 368 -10.20 29.18 5.13
N TYR A 369 -11.43 28.67 5.21
CA TYR A 369 -11.72 27.26 5.52
C TYR A 369 -11.21 26.31 4.43
N SER A 370 -11.41 26.62 3.14
CA SER A 370 -10.92 25.82 2.02
C SER A 370 -9.40 25.91 1.87
N PHE A 371 -8.76 27.04 2.19
CA PHE A 371 -7.31 27.14 2.21
C PHE A 371 -6.68 26.30 3.33
N VAL A 372 -7.27 26.31 4.54
CA VAL A 372 -6.83 25.45 5.65
C VAL A 372 -7.07 23.98 5.32
N GLN A 373 -8.22 23.64 4.75
CA GLN A 373 -8.54 22.29 4.28
C GLN A 373 -7.55 21.81 3.21
N HIS A 374 -7.28 22.63 2.20
CA HIS A 374 -6.34 22.31 1.12
C HIS A 374 -4.89 22.21 1.60
N THR A 375 -4.46 23.07 2.53
CA THR A 375 -3.14 22.99 3.16
C THR A 375 -3.01 21.70 3.98
N THR A 376 -4.05 21.36 4.73
CA THR A 376 -4.12 20.13 5.53
C THR A 376 -4.12 18.89 4.64
N GLU A 377 -4.87 18.89 3.53
CA GLU A 377 -4.84 17.83 2.52
C GLU A 377 -3.45 17.64 1.92
N ASN A 378 -2.78 18.74 1.58
CA ASN A 378 -1.44 18.68 1.01
C ASN A 378 -0.42 18.16 2.03
N ILE A 379 -0.54 18.52 3.31
CA ILE A 379 0.29 18.00 4.40
C ILE A 379 0.01 16.50 4.59
N VAL A 380 -1.25 16.08 4.69
CA VAL A 380 -1.62 14.67 4.85
C VAL A 380 -1.13 13.84 3.67
N ASN A 381 -1.37 14.30 2.44
CA ASN A 381 -0.92 13.60 1.24
C ASN A 381 0.61 13.54 1.14
N ALA A 382 1.32 14.60 1.54
CA ALA A 382 2.78 14.60 1.58
C ALA A 382 3.32 13.64 2.65
N LEU A 383 2.79 13.67 3.87
CA LEU A 383 3.21 12.79 4.97
C LEU A 383 2.84 11.33 4.74
N CYS A 384 1.73 11.08 4.07
CA CYS A 384 1.24 9.73 3.75
C CYS A 384 1.68 9.26 2.36
N HIS A 385 2.53 10.02 1.66
CA HIS A 385 3.06 9.60 0.37
C HIS A 385 3.89 8.33 0.56
N PRO A 386 3.74 7.29 -0.30
CA PRO A 386 4.48 6.04 -0.15
C PRO A 386 5.99 6.23 0.04
N ASP A 387 6.61 7.10 -0.77
CA ASP A 387 8.05 7.41 -0.67
C ASP A 387 8.46 8.12 0.63
N VAL A 388 7.56 8.89 1.26
CA VAL A 388 7.83 9.60 2.53
C VAL A 388 7.74 8.64 3.71
N VAL A 389 6.80 7.70 3.65
CA VAL A 389 6.71 6.58 4.59
C VAL A 389 7.94 5.67 4.52
N ASN A 390 8.71 5.72 3.41
CA ASN A 390 9.85 4.83 3.14
C ASN A 390 11.27 5.44 3.36
N LYS A 391 11.47 6.74 3.69
CA LYS A 391 12.82 7.40 3.73
C LYS A 391 13.26 7.89 5.11
N VAL A 392 14.31 7.28 5.73
CA VAL A 392 14.70 7.61 7.12
C VAL A 392 16.14 7.25 7.58
N THR A 393 16.73 8.02 8.52
CA THR A 393 18.06 7.85 9.15
C THR A 393 17.96 7.14 10.52
N GLU A 394 18.94 6.30 10.91
CA GLU A 394 18.81 5.42 12.09
C GLU A 394 19.85 5.63 13.20
N LEU A 395 19.37 5.61 14.45
CA LEU A 395 20.16 5.66 15.69
C LEU A 395 20.09 4.31 16.42
N LEU A 396 21.16 3.53 16.32
CA LEU A 396 21.28 2.16 16.86
C LEU A 396 22.40 2.03 17.89
N GLY A 397 22.42 0.89 18.58
CA GLY A 397 23.35 0.60 19.68
C GLY A 397 22.67 -0.18 20.80
N LEU A 398 23.43 -0.79 21.70
CA LEU A 398 22.87 -1.67 22.73
C LEU A 398 21.98 -0.91 23.73
N ASP A 399 21.17 -1.64 24.49
CA ASP A 399 20.37 -1.10 25.58
C ASP A 399 21.26 -0.34 26.58
N ASN A 400 20.72 0.71 27.21
CA ASN A 400 21.46 1.55 28.16
C ASN A 400 22.67 2.34 27.57
N ALA A 401 22.91 2.32 26.25
CA ALA A 401 23.97 3.12 25.61
C ALA A 401 23.69 4.64 25.60
N GLY A 402 22.44 5.06 25.86
CA GLY A 402 22.05 6.47 25.93
C GLY A 402 21.50 7.07 24.64
N LYS A 403 21.00 6.24 23.71
CA LYS A 403 20.45 6.65 22.41
C LYS A 403 19.31 7.68 22.52
N THR A 404 18.31 7.38 23.35
CA THR A 404 17.20 8.31 23.66
C THR A 404 17.69 9.61 24.29
N THR A 405 18.71 9.53 25.14
CA THR A 405 19.31 10.69 25.80
C THR A 405 20.03 11.59 24.78
N VAL A 406 20.79 10.98 23.85
CA VAL A 406 21.45 11.69 22.74
C VAL A 406 20.40 12.41 21.90
N LEU A 407 19.34 11.71 21.48
CA LEU A 407 18.29 12.28 20.64
C LEU A 407 17.55 13.43 21.32
N LYS A 408 17.15 13.27 22.60
CA LYS A 408 16.53 14.34 23.39
C LYS A 408 17.46 15.54 23.56
N ARG A 409 18.74 15.30 23.84
CA ARG A 409 19.73 16.37 24.03
C ARG A 409 19.97 17.17 22.75
N ILE A 410 20.10 16.51 21.60
CA ILE A 410 20.24 17.18 20.30
C ILE A 410 19.01 18.05 20.02
N ASN A 411 17.82 17.59 20.41
CA ASN A 411 16.58 18.34 20.22
C ASN A 411 16.29 19.41 21.30
N GLY A 412 17.22 19.66 22.23
CA GLY A 412 17.01 20.62 23.33
C GLY A 412 15.94 20.23 24.34
N GLU A 413 15.56 18.95 24.40
CA GLU A 413 14.52 18.45 25.30
C GLU A 413 15.06 18.11 26.71
N PRO A 414 14.19 18.12 27.73
CA PRO A 414 14.54 17.65 29.07
C PRO A 414 14.95 16.17 29.08
N ILE A 415 16.06 15.88 29.76
CA ILE A 415 16.63 14.52 29.91
C ILE A 415 16.49 13.95 31.33
N ASP A 416 15.71 14.62 32.18
CA ASP A 416 15.45 14.30 33.58
C ASP A 416 14.68 12.98 33.76
N THR A 417 13.82 12.63 32.81
CA THR A 417 13.06 11.37 32.80
C THR A 417 13.32 10.59 31.50
N ILE A 418 14.01 9.45 31.64
CA ILE A 418 14.32 8.53 30.53
C ILE A 418 14.04 7.10 30.96
N SER A 419 13.04 6.49 30.34
CA SER A 419 12.74 5.05 30.45
C SER A 419 13.37 4.29 29.28
N PRO A 420 13.65 2.98 29.43
CA PRO A 420 14.11 2.15 28.32
C PRO A 420 13.14 2.22 27.13
N THR A 421 13.66 2.48 25.93
CA THR A 421 12.85 2.47 24.71
C THR A 421 12.34 1.05 24.45
N LEU A 422 11.01 0.92 24.40
CA LEU A 422 10.31 -0.27 23.93
C LEU A 422 9.97 -0.05 22.46
N GLY A 423 10.54 -0.84 21.55
CA GLY A 423 10.34 -0.65 20.11
C GLY A 423 11.27 0.41 19.53
N PHE A 424 10.72 1.51 19.02
CA PHE A 424 11.46 2.61 18.39
C PHE A 424 10.77 3.96 18.61
N ASN A 425 11.50 5.06 18.45
CA ASN A 425 10.98 6.42 18.45
C ASN A 425 11.54 7.17 17.24
N ILE A 426 10.69 7.88 16.50
CA ILE A 426 11.09 8.66 15.31
C ILE A 426 11.00 10.13 15.65
N LYS A 427 12.06 10.88 15.34
CA LYS A 427 12.04 12.34 15.39
C LYS A 427 12.64 12.96 14.15
N THR A 428 11.97 13.96 13.61
CA THR A 428 12.53 14.81 12.56
C THR A 428 13.26 15.98 13.20
N LEU A 429 14.54 16.13 12.88
CA LEU A 429 15.40 17.22 13.31
C LEU A 429 15.70 18.10 12.11
N GLU A 430 15.58 19.41 12.25
CA GLU A 430 16.12 20.35 11.26
C GLU A 430 17.55 20.72 11.66
N HIS A 431 18.51 20.39 10.80
CA HIS A 431 19.93 20.67 11.06
C HIS A 431 20.60 21.18 9.79
N ARG A 432 21.10 22.42 9.83
CA ARG A 432 21.85 23.06 8.71
C ARG A 432 21.12 23.02 7.36
N GLY A 433 19.80 23.19 7.36
CA GLY A 433 18.97 23.15 6.14
C GLY A 433 18.60 21.75 5.67
N TYR A 434 19.07 20.69 6.35
CA TYR A 434 18.65 19.31 6.13
C TYR A 434 17.58 18.91 7.14
N LYS A 435 16.63 18.09 6.69
CA LYS A 435 15.67 17.39 7.56
C LYS A 435 16.18 15.99 7.82
N LEU A 436 16.62 15.72 9.04
CA LEU A 436 17.13 14.43 9.48
C LEU A 436 16.01 13.70 10.21
N ASN A 437 15.55 12.59 9.65
CA ASN A 437 14.59 11.75 10.36
C ASN A 437 15.36 10.69 11.13
N VAL A 438 15.40 10.75 12.45
CA VAL A 438 16.23 9.88 13.31
C VAL A 438 15.38 8.85 14.04
N TRP A 439 15.72 7.56 13.89
CA TRP A 439 15.07 6.44 14.59
C TRP A 439 15.87 6.01 15.82
N ASP A 440 15.41 6.32 17.02
CA ASP A 440 15.94 5.75 18.26
C ASP A 440 15.34 4.36 18.50
N VAL A 441 16.11 3.30 18.23
CA VAL A 441 15.62 1.91 18.31
C VAL A 441 16.04 1.25 19.62
N GLY A 442 15.15 0.46 20.23
CA GLY A 442 15.42 -0.32 21.42
C GLY A 442 16.62 -1.27 21.22
N GLY A 443 17.60 -1.18 22.12
CA GLY A 443 18.84 -1.96 22.01
C GLY A 443 18.87 -3.28 22.77
N GLN A 444 17.74 -3.64 23.38
CA GLN A 444 17.60 -4.85 24.21
C GLN A 444 17.81 -6.09 23.35
N LYS A 445 18.44 -7.13 23.89
CA LYS A 445 18.79 -8.35 23.11
C LYS A 445 17.58 -8.97 22.38
N SER A 446 16.39 -8.91 22.96
CA SER A 446 15.14 -9.38 22.35
C SER A 446 14.66 -8.55 21.15
N LEU A 447 15.14 -7.31 21.00
CA LEU A 447 14.73 -6.37 19.96
C LEU A 447 15.74 -6.27 18.80
N ARG A 448 16.98 -6.78 18.96
CA ARG A 448 18.06 -6.59 17.96
C ARG A 448 17.78 -7.30 16.63
N SER A 449 17.07 -8.43 16.65
CA SER A 449 16.66 -9.15 15.43
C SER A 449 15.69 -8.36 14.54
N TYR A 450 15.09 -7.30 15.07
CA TYR A 450 14.18 -6.41 14.36
C TYR A 450 14.89 -5.19 13.74
N TRP A 451 16.17 -4.95 14.06
CA TRP A 451 16.90 -3.79 13.52
C TRP A 451 16.89 -3.75 11.99
N ARG A 452 17.06 -4.92 11.34
CA ARG A 452 16.98 -5.09 9.88
C ARG A 452 15.68 -4.64 9.22
N ASN A 453 14.62 -4.48 9.99
CA ASN A 453 13.33 -4.00 9.47
C ASN A 453 13.33 -2.48 9.26
N TYR A 454 14.36 -1.77 9.72
CA TYR A 454 14.46 -0.31 9.65
C TYR A 454 15.39 0.18 8.52
N PHE A 455 16.25 -0.70 7.98
CA PHE A 455 17.34 -0.36 7.02
C PHE A 455 16.91 0.05 5.61
N GLU A 456 15.62 0.26 5.35
CA GLU A 456 15.15 0.62 4.00
C GLU A 456 15.50 2.09 3.71
N SER A 457 16.38 2.33 2.73
CA SER A 457 16.82 3.67 2.31
C SER A 457 17.57 4.47 3.37
N THR A 458 18.46 3.83 4.14
CA THR A 458 19.24 4.45 5.21
C THR A 458 20.54 5.09 4.67
N ASP A 459 20.60 6.43 4.67
CA ASP A 459 21.79 7.16 4.20
C ASP A 459 22.97 7.10 5.18
N GLY A 460 22.67 6.97 6.48
CA GLY A 460 23.66 6.89 7.54
C GLY A 460 23.14 6.24 8.81
N LEU A 461 24.07 5.60 9.51
CA LEU A 461 23.87 4.84 10.73
C LEU A 461 24.65 5.50 11.87
N ILE A 462 23.97 5.83 12.96
CA ILE A 462 24.61 6.32 14.18
C ILE A 462 24.63 5.20 15.22
N TRP A 463 25.83 4.71 15.54
CA TRP A 463 26.07 3.64 16.51
C TRP A 463 26.54 4.20 17.86
N VAL A 464 25.68 4.13 18.88
CA VAL A 464 25.97 4.69 20.21
C VAL A 464 26.51 3.60 21.15
N ILE A 465 27.64 3.90 21.80
CA ILE A 465 28.37 3.00 22.68
C ILE A 465 28.41 3.59 24.09
N ASP A 466 28.15 2.74 25.09
CA ASP A 466 28.45 3.07 26.48
C ASP A 466 29.96 2.90 26.73
N SER A 467 30.69 4.01 26.80
CA SER A 467 32.16 3.99 26.96
C SER A 467 32.59 3.50 28.34
N ALA A 468 31.71 3.52 29.34
CA ALA A 468 32.00 3.04 30.70
C ALA A 468 31.78 1.52 30.84
N ASP A 469 31.13 0.87 29.87
CA ASP A 469 30.78 -0.56 29.95
C ASP A 469 31.68 -1.45 29.09
N ARG A 470 32.87 -1.72 29.61
CA ARG A 470 33.89 -2.53 28.93
C ARG A 470 33.41 -3.96 28.61
N ARG A 471 32.51 -4.52 29.42
CA ARG A 471 32.09 -5.93 29.30
C ARG A 471 31.20 -6.15 28.07
N ARG A 472 30.47 -5.12 27.65
CA ARG A 472 29.54 -5.20 26.51
C ARG A 472 30.15 -4.76 25.17
N LEU A 473 31.41 -4.36 25.14
CA LEU A 473 32.06 -3.93 23.89
C LEU A 473 32.22 -5.07 22.88
N GLU A 474 32.49 -6.30 23.34
CA GLU A 474 32.54 -7.47 22.44
C GLU A 474 31.17 -7.76 21.83
N ASP A 475 30.09 -7.64 22.63
CA ASP A 475 28.73 -7.74 22.12
C ASP A 475 28.42 -6.60 21.13
N CYS A 476 28.87 -5.37 21.39
CA CYS A 476 28.73 -4.24 20.46
C CYS A 476 29.41 -4.53 19.12
N LYS A 477 30.62 -5.10 19.14
CA LYS A 477 31.37 -5.50 17.94
C LYS A 477 30.60 -6.53 17.13
N ILE A 478 30.22 -7.63 17.77
CA ILE A 478 29.51 -8.74 17.11
C ILE A 478 28.23 -8.24 16.45
N GLU A 479 27.46 -7.42 17.16
CA GLU A 479 26.19 -6.91 16.64
C GLU A 479 26.38 -5.85 15.54
N LEU A 480 27.38 -4.96 15.67
CA LEU A 480 27.73 -4.00 14.61
C LEU A 480 28.15 -4.71 13.32
N TYR A 481 29.01 -5.73 13.41
CA TYR A 481 29.47 -6.46 12.22
C TYR A 481 28.37 -7.27 11.55
N LYS A 482 27.47 -7.89 12.31
CA LYS A 482 26.27 -8.53 11.74
C LYS A 482 25.41 -7.52 11.01
N LEU A 483 25.25 -6.34 11.59
CA LEU A 483 24.41 -5.29 11.04
C LEU A 483 24.97 -4.72 9.73
N LEU A 484 26.28 -4.45 9.67
CA LEU A 484 26.94 -3.95 8.44
C LEU A 484 27.03 -4.99 7.30
N GLN A 485 26.61 -6.24 7.53
CA GLN A 485 26.51 -7.26 6.48
C GLN A 485 25.16 -7.24 5.75
N GLU A 486 24.20 -6.46 6.23
CA GLU A 486 22.88 -6.35 5.61
C GLU A 486 22.98 -5.51 4.33
N GLU A 487 22.60 -6.10 3.18
CA GLU A 487 22.70 -5.47 1.85
C GLU A 487 22.04 -4.08 1.80
N ARG A 488 21.03 -3.85 2.64
CA ARG A 488 20.28 -2.59 2.70
C ARG A 488 21.07 -1.42 3.30
N LEU A 489 22.14 -1.69 4.04
CA LEU A 489 23.03 -0.67 4.58
C LEU A 489 24.26 -0.43 3.70
N GLU A 490 24.38 -1.15 2.58
CA GLU A 490 25.53 -1.01 1.69
C GLU A 490 25.73 0.45 1.27
N GLY A 491 26.91 0.98 1.60
CA GLY A 491 27.28 2.35 1.29
C GLY A 491 26.78 3.39 2.29
N ALA A 492 26.06 3.05 3.36
CA ALA A 492 25.69 4.01 4.41
C ALA A 492 26.93 4.61 5.13
N SER A 493 26.83 5.86 5.59
CA SER A 493 27.87 6.45 6.47
C SER A 493 27.71 5.93 7.89
N LEU A 494 28.80 5.53 8.55
CA LEU A 494 28.77 5.01 9.92
C LEU A 494 29.36 6.01 10.92
N LEU A 495 28.52 6.64 11.74
CA LEU A 495 28.97 7.47 12.86
C LEU A 495 28.96 6.67 14.15
N ILE A 496 30.09 6.60 14.85
CA ILE A 496 30.19 5.99 16.17
C ILE A 496 30.21 7.10 17.22
N LEU A 497 29.27 7.03 18.17
CA LEU A 497 29.23 7.91 19.33
C LEU A 497 29.69 7.14 20.57
N ALA A 498 30.93 7.37 20.99
CA ALA A 498 31.49 6.87 22.24
C ALA A 498 30.94 7.71 23.40
N ASN A 499 29.74 7.36 23.86
CA ASN A 499 28.94 8.11 24.82
C ASN A 499 29.33 7.83 26.27
N LYS A 500 28.87 8.68 27.19
CA LYS A 500 29.11 8.64 28.65
C LYS A 500 30.56 8.95 29.05
N GLN A 501 31.22 9.81 28.29
CA GLN A 501 32.58 10.29 28.61
C GLN A 501 32.64 11.14 29.90
N ASP A 502 31.48 11.54 30.43
CA ASP A 502 31.34 12.19 31.74
C ASP A 502 31.53 11.22 32.93
N LEU A 503 31.50 9.90 32.70
CA LEU A 503 31.62 8.91 33.76
C LEU A 503 33.09 8.48 34.02
N PRO A 504 33.47 8.24 35.28
CA PRO A 504 34.81 7.73 35.60
C PRO A 504 34.99 6.32 35.04
N GLY A 505 36.14 6.09 34.41
CA GLY A 505 36.49 4.80 33.80
C GLY A 505 36.01 4.59 32.36
N ALA A 506 35.37 5.61 31.75
CA ALA A 506 35.04 5.63 30.34
C ALA A 506 36.30 5.43 29.48
N LEU A 507 36.21 4.55 28.49
CA LEU A 507 37.28 4.28 27.53
C LEU A 507 37.41 5.43 26.53
N SER A 508 38.65 5.63 26.04
CA SER A 508 38.88 6.62 24.99
C SER A 508 38.28 6.14 23.66
N ALA A 509 38.00 7.08 22.75
CA ALA A 509 37.56 6.73 21.39
C ALA A 509 38.58 5.83 20.66
N SER A 510 39.88 6.02 20.92
CA SER A 510 40.93 5.18 20.35
C SER A 510 40.83 3.73 20.84
N ASP A 511 40.66 3.54 22.14
CA ASP A 511 40.54 2.19 22.73
C ASP A 511 39.28 1.49 22.20
N ILE A 512 38.16 2.20 22.11
CA ILE A 512 36.91 1.66 21.56
C ILE A 512 37.06 1.30 20.08
N ALA A 513 37.75 2.13 19.29
CA ALA A 513 37.99 1.86 17.88
C ALA A 513 38.86 0.62 17.66
N GLU A 514 39.85 0.40 18.53
CA GLU A 514 40.69 -0.80 18.51
C GLU A 514 39.90 -2.05 18.90
N ILE A 515 39.11 -2.00 19.99
CA ILE A 515 38.29 -3.13 20.46
C ILE A 515 37.23 -3.52 19.43
N LEU A 516 36.57 -2.54 18.82
CA LEU A 516 35.59 -2.79 17.75
C LEU A 516 36.23 -3.13 16.40
N GLU A 517 37.56 -3.03 16.27
CA GLU A 517 38.28 -3.22 15.00
C GLU A 517 37.78 -2.33 13.85
N LEU A 518 37.36 -1.09 14.15
CA LEU A 518 36.84 -0.17 13.13
C LEU A 518 37.75 0.01 11.91
N PRO A 519 39.10 0.06 12.03
CA PRO A 519 39.99 0.12 10.86
C PRO A 519 39.83 -1.04 9.86
N SER A 520 39.28 -2.18 10.29
CA SER A 520 38.99 -3.34 9.43
C SER A 520 37.70 -3.18 8.62
N ILE A 521 36.81 -2.24 8.98
CA ILE A 521 35.60 -1.92 8.22
C ILE A 521 36.00 -1.11 6.99
N LYS A 522 35.95 -1.75 5.82
CA LYS A 522 36.24 -1.12 4.52
C LYS A 522 34.99 -0.87 3.67
N THR A 523 33.87 -1.47 4.04
CA THR A 523 32.60 -1.42 3.32
C THR A 523 31.84 -0.11 3.53
N HIS A 524 32.13 0.62 4.61
CA HIS A 524 31.45 1.86 5.00
C HIS A 524 32.50 2.89 5.39
N HIS A 525 32.25 4.15 5.02
CA HIS A 525 33.01 5.27 5.57
C HIS A 525 32.54 5.53 7.01
N TRP A 526 33.48 5.71 7.93
CA TRP A 526 33.15 5.80 9.35
C TRP A 526 33.97 6.85 10.09
N GLN A 527 33.40 7.35 11.18
CA GLN A 527 34.09 8.22 12.13
C GLN A 527 33.60 7.98 13.55
N ILE A 528 34.49 8.16 14.54
CA ILE A 528 34.17 8.03 15.96
C ILE A 528 34.35 9.36 16.69
N TYR A 529 33.34 9.74 17.48
CA TYR A 529 33.40 10.90 18.38
C TYR A 529 33.23 10.45 19.83
N LYS A 530 34.11 10.95 20.70
CA LYS A 530 33.89 10.91 22.15
C LYS A 530 32.76 11.90 22.48
N CYS A 531 31.74 11.50 23.23
CA CYS A 531 30.63 12.40 23.54
C CYS A 531 30.01 12.13 24.92
N SER A 532 29.17 13.07 25.36
CA SER A 532 28.28 12.86 26.50
C SER A 532 26.88 13.38 26.20
N ALA A 533 25.90 12.48 26.29
CA ALA A 533 24.48 12.83 26.19
C ALA A 533 24.00 13.72 27.36
N VAL A 534 24.73 13.73 28.48
CA VAL A 534 24.39 14.51 29.68
C VAL A 534 24.96 15.92 29.62
N THR A 535 26.13 16.12 29.04
CA THR A 535 26.71 17.46 28.89
C THR A 535 26.37 18.08 27.52
N GLY A 536 26.13 17.25 26.51
CA GLY A 536 25.95 17.66 25.11
C GLY A 536 27.27 17.76 24.33
N GLU A 537 28.41 17.49 24.95
CA GLU A 537 29.73 17.61 24.33
C GLU A 537 29.87 16.71 23.09
N ASN A 538 30.35 17.27 21.98
CA ASN A 538 30.66 16.62 20.71
C ASN A 538 29.48 15.94 19.98
N LEU A 539 28.24 16.12 20.43
CA LEU A 539 27.07 15.55 19.75
C LEU A 539 26.80 16.26 18.43
N VAL A 540 26.83 17.60 18.44
CA VAL A 540 26.57 18.41 17.24
C VAL A 540 27.65 18.19 16.19
N GLU A 541 28.91 18.09 16.62
CA GLU A 541 30.07 17.80 15.79
C GLU A 541 29.96 16.43 15.11
N GLY A 542 29.51 15.40 15.83
CA GLY A 542 29.22 14.10 15.26
C GLY A 542 28.13 14.15 14.19
N ILE A 543 27.02 14.85 14.47
CA ILE A 543 25.92 15.03 13.52
C ILE A 543 26.36 15.84 12.30
N ASN A 544 27.18 16.88 12.48
CA ASN A 544 27.75 17.63 11.35
C ASN A 544 28.52 16.71 10.42
N TRP A 545 29.40 15.87 10.98
CA TRP A 545 30.21 14.97 10.18
C TRP A 545 29.37 13.99 9.35
N ILE A 546 28.35 13.35 9.95
CA ILE A 546 27.56 12.37 9.18
C ILE A 546 26.73 13.05 8.09
N VAL A 547 26.24 14.27 8.33
CA VAL A 547 25.53 15.07 7.32
C VAL A 547 26.48 15.50 6.19
N ASP A 548 27.67 15.99 6.52
CA ASP A 548 28.67 16.39 5.54
C ASP A 548 29.12 15.18 4.69
N ASP A 549 29.28 14.01 5.32
CA ASP A 549 29.68 12.77 4.65
C ASP A 549 28.59 12.19 3.74
N ILE A 550 27.32 12.21 4.18
CA ILE A 550 26.18 11.81 3.36
C ILE A 550 26.02 12.77 2.18
N SER A 551 26.01 14.08 2.45
CA SER A 551 25.79 15.10 1.42
C SER A 551 26.88 15.08 0.36
N ALA A 552 28.15 14.89 0.75
CA ALA A 552 29.25 14.77 -0.19
C ALA A 552 29.04 13.61 -1.20
N ARG A 553 28.39 12.51 -0.80
CA ARG A 553 28.14 11.35 -1.68
C ARG A 553 26.98 11.56 -2.65
N ILE A 554 25.99 12.36 -2.26
CA ILE A 554 24.82 12.67 -3.10
C ILE A 554 25.21 13.49 -4.34
N PHE A 555 26.26 14.33 -4.25
CA PHE A 555 26.73 15.18 -5.36
C PHE A 555 27.75 14.51 -6.31
N TYR A 556 28.06 13.22 -6.15
CA TYR A 556 28.93 12.47 -7.08
C TYR A 556 28.15 11.48 -7.99
N ILE A 557 26.81 11.50 -7.95
CA ILE A 557 25.93 10.73 -8.84
C ILE A 557 25.19 11.69 -9.79
N ASP A 558 25.95 12.46 -10.56
CA ASP A 558 25.50 13.16 -11.78
C ASP A 558 26.14 12.50 -13.01
#